data_AF-A0A9R1W316-F1
#
_entry.id   AF-A0A9R1W316-F1
#
_cell.length_a   1.000
_cell.length_b   1.000
_cell.length_c   1.000
_cell.angle_alpha   90.00
_cell.angle_beta   90.00
_cell.angle_gamma   90.00
#
_symmetry.space_group_name_H-M   'P 1'
#
loop_
_entity.id
_entity.type
_entity.pdbx_description
1 polymer ?
#
loop_
_entity_poly.entity_id
_entity_poly.type
_entity_poly.pdbx_seq_one_letter_code
_entity_poly.pdbx_strand_id
1 'polypeptide(L)'
;MGSWIVGNWPSFDPHNFSQLRPNDPSAPSKKTPITYHPTHERTLPPPDQVISSDAKNILLRQFYERGDEKLRPKRAAPENLAPEQECKHPRGSSSDPLS
;
A
#
# COMPACT_ATOMS: atom_id res chain seq x y z
N MET A 1 5.68 -22.00 -29.02
CA MET A 1 5.02 -23.17 -28.38
C MET A 1 6.09 -23.91 -27.61
N GLY A 2 6.04 -24.20 -26.31
CA GLY A 2 5.06 -24.02 -25.24
C GLY A 2 5.52 -24.87 -24.05
N SER A 3 5.03 -24.55 -22.84
CA SER A 3 4.93 -25.46 -21.69
C SER A 3 6.18 -25.79 -20.85
N TRP A 4 6.75 -24.80 -20.15
CA TRP A 4 7.57 -25.05 -18.93
C TRP A 4 7.19 -24.19 -17.71
N ILE A 5 6.14 -23.36 -17.82
CA ILE A 5 5.83 -22.34 -16.79
C ILE A 5 4.80 -22.85 -15.75
N VAL A 6 4.25 -24.06 -15.91
CA VAL A 6 3.12 -24.55 -15.08
C VAL A 6 3.53 -25.58 -14.01
N GLY A 7 4.82 -25.94 -13.90
CA GLY A 7 5.27 -27.13 -13.15
C GLY A 7 5.70 -26.93 -11.67
N ASN A 8 5.97 -25.70 -11.22
CA ASN A 8 6.63 -25.43 -9.93
C ASN A 8 5.81 -24.50 -9.02
N TRP A 9 4.51 -24.75 -8.84
CA TRP A 9 3.71 -23.97 -7.89
C TRP A 9 4.14 -24.26 -6.45
N PRO A 10 4.15 -23.25 -5.56
CA PRO A 10 4.48 -23.47 -4.17
C PRO A 10 3.47 -24.42 -3.52
N SER A 11 3.99 -25.42 -2.83
CA SER A 11 3.22 -26.32 -1.97
C SER A 11 3.73 -26.19 -0.55
N PHE A 12 2.86 -25.81 0.38
CA PHE A 12 3.20 -25.79 1.80
C PHE A 12 3.34 -27.21 2.36
N ASP A 13 2.45 -28.11 1.95
CA ASP A 13 2.48 -29.55 2.23
C ASP A 13 1.96 -30.32 1.00
N PRO A 14 2.78 -31.20 0.37
CA PRO A 14 2.38 -31.97 -0.81
C PRO A 14 1.17 -32.89 -0.56
N HIS A 15 0.84 -33.21 0.69
CA HIS A 15 -0.28 -34.08 1.01
C HIS A 15 -1.65 -33.40 0.99
N ASN A 16 -1.72 -32.07 1.11
CA ASN A 16 -2.96 -31.28 1.24
C ASN A 16 -4.08 -31.65 0.26
N PHE A 17 -3.72 -31.96 -1.00
CA PHE A 17 -4.68 -32.27 -2.07
C PHE A 17 -4.53 -33.68 -2.63
N SER A 18 -3.54 -34.45 -2.17
CA SER A 18 -3.20 -35.77 -2.73
C SER A 18 -4.30 -36.83 -2.54
N GLN A 19 -5.14 -36.67 -1.52
CA GLN A 19 -6.18 -37.62 -1.13
C GLN A 19 -7.58 -37.24 -1.64
N LEU A 20 -7.72 -36.06 -2.26
CA LEU A 20 -9.03 -35.63 -2.76
C LEU A 20 -9.45 -36.50 -3.93
N ARG A 21 -10.65 -37.10 -3.83
CA ARG A 21 -11.28 -37.87 -4.90
C ARG A 21 -12.64 -37.28 -5.25
N PRO A 22 -12.69 -36.20 -6.04
CA PRO A 22 -13.95 -35.51 -6.37
C PRO A 22 -15.03 -36.38 -7.02
N ASN A 23 -14.62 -37.47 -7.68
CA ASN A 23 -15.50 -38.40 -8.40
C ASN A 23 -15.89 -39.64 -7.58
N ASP A 24 -15.41 -39.79 -6.35
CA ASP A 24 -15.74 -40.94 -5.51
C ASP A 24 -17.08 -40.71 -4.80
N PRO A 25 -18.15 -41.42 -5.17
CA PRO A 25 -19.46 -41.24 -4.56
C PRO A 25 -19.51 -41.70 -3.10
N SER A 26 -18.54 -42.51 -2.65
CA SER A 26 -18.43 -42.97 -1.26
C SER A 26 -17.87 -41.90 -0.31
N ALA A 27 -17.23 -40.86 -0.86
CA ALA A 27 -16.61 -39.78 -0.12
C ALA A 27 -17.12 -38.40 -0.59
N PRO A 28 -18.39 -38.06 -0.30
CA PRO A 28 -18.94 -36.76 -0.69
C PRO A 28 -18.15 -35.63 -0.02
N SER A 29 -17.57 -34.75 -0.83
CA SER A 29 -16.95 -33.53 -0.35
C SER A 29 -18.03 -32.68 0.36
N LYS A 30 -17.87 -32.46 1.67
CA LYS A 30 -18.71 -31.51 2.42
C LYS A 30 -18.33 -30.09 1.97
N LYS A 31 -19.04 -29.60 0.96
CA LYS A 31 -18.78 -28.27 0.35
C LYS A 31 -19.31 -27.11 1.18
N THR A 32 -20.14 -27.37 2.18
CA THR A 32 -20.74 -26.34 3.02
C THR A 32 -20.01 -26.30 4.36
N PRO A 33 -19.21 -25.25 4.64
CA PRO A 33 -18.66 -25.07 5.98
C PRO A 33 -19.78 -24.86 6.99
N ILE A 34 -19.54 -25.28 8.23
CA ILE A 34 -20.50 -25.07 9.33
C ILE A 34 -20.50 -23.59 9.70
N THR A 35 -21.69 -23.02 9.90
CA THR A 35 -21.84 -21.66 10.42
C THR A 35 -21.31 -21.57 11.84
N TYR A 36 -20.35 -20.68 12.08
CA TYR A 36 -19.83 -20.43 13.42
C TYR A 36 -20.86 -19.69 14.29
N HIS A 37 -21.14 -20.22 15.47
CA HIS A 37 -21.98 -19.59 16.50
C HIS A 37 -21.13 -19.26 17.73
N PRO A 38 -20.79 -17.97 17.94
CA PRO A 38 -19.98 -17.56 19.09
C PRO A 38 -20.71 -17.85 20.41
N THR A 39 -20.06 -18.56 21.33
CA THR A 39 -20.58 -18.84 22.68
C THR A 39 -19.93 -17.98 23.76
N HIS A 40 -18.88 -17.23 23.40
CA HIS A 40 -18.10 -16.39 24.30
C HIS A 40 -17.67 -15.12 23.56
N GLU A 41 -17.44 -14.04 24.30
CA GLU A 41 -16.98 -12.74 23.75
C GLU A 41 -15.52 -12.75 23.21
N ARG A 42 -14.86 -13.91 23.19
CA ARG A 42 -13.42 -14.06 22.83
C ARG A 42 -13.09 -13.69 21.37
N THR A 43 -14.08 -13.54 20.51
CA THR A 43 -13.92 -13.09 19.12
C THR A 43 -14.23 -11.61 18.92
N LEU A 44 -14.62 -10.90 19.97
CA LEU A 44 -14.72 -9.44 19.91
C LEU A 44 -13.28 -8.88 19.84
N PRO A 45 -13.01 -7.89 18.97
CA PRO A 45 -11.71 -7.24 18.96
C PRO A 45 -11.40 -6.72 20.38
N PRO A 46 -10.13 -6.75 20.82
CA PRO A 46 -9.75 -6.18 22.11
C PRO A 46 -10.36 -4.78 22.26
N PRO A 47 -11.07 -4.49 23.36
CA PRO A 47 -11.84 -3.25 23.50
C PRO A 47 -10.95 -2.01 23.44
N ASP A 48 -9.66 -2.18 23.65
CA ASP A 48 -8.68 -1.10 23.77
C ASP A 48 -8.24 -0.52 22.40
N GLN A 49 -8.69 -1.09 21.27
CA GLN A 49 -8.39 -0.58 19.93
C GLN A 49 -9.67 -0.40 19.10
N VAL A 50 -10.14 0.85 19.04
CA VAL A 50 -11.34 1.22 18.30
C VAL A 50 -10.98 1.81 16.94
N ILE A 51 -11.50 1.22 15.86
CA ILE A 51 -11.43 1.82 14.52
C ILE A 51 -12.28 3.09 14.52
N SER A 52 -11.64 4.24 14.29
CA SER A 52 -12.30 5.55 14.31
C SER A 52 -12.17 6.24 12.95
N SER A 53 -13.20 6.96 12.54
CA SER A 53 -13.19 7.78 11.34
C SER A 53 -12.71 9.20 11.66
N ASP A 54 -11.93 9.81 10.77
CA ASP A 54 -11.59 11.22 10.87
C ASP A 54 -12.85 12.07 10.64
N ALA A 55 -13.18 12.93 11.60
CA ALA A 55 -14.34 13.83 11.52
C ALA A 55 -14.09 15.03 10.59
N LYS A 56 -12.83 15.32 10.23
CA LYS A 56 -12.50 16.45 9.38
C LYS A 56 -12.96 16.23 7.95
N ASN A 57 -13.57 17.27 7.37
CA ASN A 57 -13.80 17.31 5.94
C ASN A 57 -12.47 17.20 5.18
N ILE A 58 -12.47 16.44 4.08
CA ILE A 58 -11.27 16.14 3.30
C ILE A 58 -10.55 17.40 2.76
N LEU A 59 -11.28 18.45 2.41
CA LEU A 59 -10.69 19.69 1.89
C LEU A 59 -10.02 20.48 3.00
N LEU A 60 -10.66 20.56 4.16
CA LEU A 60 -10.09 21.23 5.34
C LEU A 60 -8.82 20.53 5.80
N ARG A 61 -8.83 19.19 5.83
CA ARG A 61 -7.63 18.40 6.14
C ARG A 61 -6.45 18.77 5.22
N GLN A 62 -6.67 18.83 3.90
CA GLN A 62 -5.64 19.21 2.94
C GLN A 62 -5.12 20.64 3.14
N PHE A 63 -5.99 21.60 3.43
CA PHE A 63 -5.56 22.98 3.69
C PHE A 63 -4.70 23.09 4.94
N TYR A 64 -5.08 22.41 6.03
CA TYR A 64 -4.28 22.40 7.26
C TYR A 64 -2.95 21.67 7.09
N GLU A 65 -2.92 20.50 6.45
CA GLU A 65 -1.68 19.77 6.16
C GLU A 65 -0.69 20.62 5.35
N ARG A 66 -1.17 21.26 4.27
CA ARG A 66 -0.34 22.14 3.43
C ARG A 66 0.03 23.44 4.14
N GLY A 67 -0.80 23.89 5.07
CA GLY A 67 -0.51 25.00 5.97
C GLY A 67 0.67 24.63 6.86
N ASP A 68 0.51 23.61 7.70
CA ASP A 68 1.50 23.15 8.68
C ASP A 68 2.86 22.80 8.05
N GLU A 69 2.90 22.25 6.83
CA GLU A 69 4.14 22.01 6.09
C GLU A 69 4.92 23.32 5.84
N LYS A 70 4.22 24.42 5.56
CA LYS A 70 4.81 25.75 5.36
C LYS A 70 5.14 26.46 6.68
N LEU A 71 4.50 26.06 7.78
CA LEU A 71 4.73 26.61 9.13
C LEU A 71 5.82 25.85 9.88
N ARG A 72 6.21 24.66 9.42
CA ARG A 72 7.39 23.95 9.93
C ARG A 72 8.54 24.94 9.98
N PRO A 73 9.10 25.24 11.17
CA PRO A 73 10.19 26.19 11.28
C PRO A 73 11.25 25.82 10.27
N LYS A 74 11.59 26.75 9.35
CA LYS A 74 12.89 26.70 8.69
C LYS A 74 13.87 26.61 9.84
N ARG A 75 14.43 25.42 10.11
CA ARG A 75 15.61 25.30 10.96
C ARG A 75 16.54 26.38 10.46
N ALA A 76 16.93 27.31 11.34
CA ALA A 76 17.81 28.41 10.96
C ALA A 76 18.91 27.81 10.08
N ALA A 77 19.07 28.36 8.88
CA ALA A 77 20.17 27.96 8.02
C ALA A 77 21.44 28.06 8.87
N PRO A 78 22.35 27.06 8.83
CA PRO A 78 23.67 27.27 9.38
C PRO A 78 24.25 28.46 8.59
N GLU A 79 24.35 29.57 9.30
CA GLU A 79 24.89 30.83 8.84
C GLU A 79 26.24 30.62 8.13
N ASN A 80 26.30 31.10 6.89
CA ASN A 80 27.46 31.67 6.19
C ASN A 80 28.86 31.20 6.61
N LEU A 81 29.47 30.36 5.76
CA LEU A 81 30.89 30.51 5.38
C LEU A 81 31.00 30.40 3.85
N ALA A 82 31.11 31.55 3.19
CA ALA A 82 31.41 31.68 1.76
C ALA A 82 32.91 31.33 1.47
N PRO A 83 33.36 31.15 0.21
CA PRO A 83 33.37 32.24 -0.77
C PRO A 83 32.88 31.85 -2.17
N GLU A 84 32.58 32.89 -2.95
CA GLU A 84 32.27 32.89 -4.37
C GLU A 84 33.04 31.86 -5.21
N GLN A 85 32.34 31.21 -6.14
CA GLN A 85 32.87 31.03 -7.49
C GLN A 85 31.79 31.39 -8.51
N GLU A 86 31.95 32.60 -9.06
CA GLU A 86 31.46 32.96 -10.38
C GLU A 86 31.75 31.82 -11.38
N CYS A 87 30.78 31.43 -12.21
CA CYS A 87 31.04 31.01 -13.60
C CYS A 87 29.73 30.91 -14.40
N LYS A 88 29.30 32.09 -14.88
CA LYS A 88 28.67 32.39 -16.17
C LYS A 88 27.48 31.53 -16.66
N HIS A 89 26.31 32.17 -16.69
CA HIS A 89 25.23 31.87 -17.63
C HIS A 89 25.69 32.01 -19.09
N PRO A 90 25.06 31.25 -20.00
CA PRO A 90 24.61 31.85 -21.25
C PRO A 90 23.11 31.67 -21.45
N ARG A 91 22.46 32.82 -21.66
CA ARG A 91 21.13 33.00 -22.22
C ARG A 91 21.22 32.76 -23.73
N GLY A 92 20.30 32.01 -24.33
CA GLY A 92 20.13 31.91 -25.79
C GLY A 92 18.76 31.31 -26.09
N SER A 93 17.74 32.12 -26.32
CA SER A 93 17.34 32.81 -27.57
C SER A 93 16.32 31.97 -28.33
N SER A 94 15.10 32.50 -28.37
CA SER A 94 13.99 32.11 -29.23
C SER A 94 14.39 32.16 -30.71
N SER A 95 13.90 31.20 -31.48
CA SER A 95 13.66 31.39 -32.92
C SER A 95 12.54 30.47 -33.39
N ASP A 96 11.33 31.00 -33.47
CA ASP A 96 10.33 30.57 -34.47
C ASP A 96 10.73 31.15 -35.83
N PRO A 97 10.54 30.41 -36.92
CA PRO A 97 10.19 31.04 -38.18
C PRO A 97 8.90 30.47 -38.77
N LEU A 98 7.99 31.40 -39.09
CA LEU A 98 6.97 31.23 -40.12
C LEU A 98 7.63 30.83 -41.45
N SER A 99 7.06 29.84 -42.13
CA SER A 99 6.74 29.85 -43.57
C SER A 99 5.75 28.74 -43.87
#